data_AF-A0A1Z5HB10-F1
#
_entry.id   AF-A0A1Z5HB10-F1
#
_cell.length_a   1.000
_cell.length_b   1.000
_cell.length_c   1.000
_cell.angle_alpha   90.00
_cell.angle_beta   90.00
_cell.angle_gamma   90.00
#
_symmetry.space_group_name_H-M   'P 1'
#
loop_
_entity.id
_entity.type
_entity.pdbx_description
1 polymer ?
#
loop_
_entity_poly.entity_id
_entity_poly.type
_entity_poly.pdbx_seq_one_letter_code
_entity_poly.pdbx_strand_id
1 'polypeptide(L)'
;MYKFFIYFIGIQLVLFAIEQTNSVHQTIIIPFTEMIAHISVRLVMLFDEGVISQGVILQQVDTGFSVSIQSGCNGVEAVLVLIAAILAFPSPWKFKLWGIITGFFAVELLNIVRIISLFYLG
;
A
#
# COMPACT_ATOMS: atom_id res chain seq x y z
N MET A 1 9.02 5.52 27.47
CA MET A 1 7.96 4.80 26.73
C MET A 1 6.72 5.67 26.51
N TYR A 2 6.15 6.32 27.53
CA TYR A 2 4.95 7.17 27.36
C TYR A 2 5.09 8.27 26.29
N LYS A 3 6.24 8.96 26.22
CA LYS A 3 6.50 9.98 25.20
C LYS A 3 6.40 9.42 23.77
N PHE A 4 6.98 8.24 23.53
CA PHE A 4 6.89 7.57 22.24
C PHE A 4 5.44 7.31 21.85
N PHE A 5 4.63 6.77 22.75
CA PHE A 5 3.21 6.50 22.46
C PHE A 5 2.42 7.76 22.15
N ILE A 6 2.65 8.86 22.88
CA ILE A 6 1.98 10.14 22.60
C ILE A 6 2.35 10.67 21.21
N TYR A 7 3.64 10.67 20.87
CA TYR A 7 4.09 11.09 19.53
C TYR A 7 3.56 10.18 18.43
N PHE A 8 3.63 8.86 18.64
CA PHE A 8 3.13 7.88 17.69
C PHE A 8 1.64 8.08 17.42
N ILE A 9 0.80 8.12 18.46
CA ILE A 9 -0.65 8.32 18.32
C ILE A 9 -0.94 9.67 17.64
N GLY A 10 -0.26 10.75 18.06
CA GLY A 10 -0.45 12.07 17.45
C GLY A 10 -0.12 12.09 15.96
N ILE A 11 1.03 11.54 15.57
CA ILE A 11 1.45 11.46 14.16
C ILE A 11 0.50 10.54 13.39
N GLN A 12 0.12 9.40 13.94
CA GLN A 12 -0.78 8.44 13.31
C GLN A 12 -2.14 9.05 12.98
N LEU A 13 -2.75 9.73 13.96
CA LEU A 13 -4.05 10.38 13.78
C LEU A 13 -3.99 11.46 12.71
N VAL A 14 -2.92 12.25 12.67
CA VAL A 14 -2.72 13.26 11.63
C VAL A 14 -2.58 12.63 10.26
N LEU A 15 -1.73 11.60 10.11
CA LEU A 15 -1.52 10.93 8.82
C LEU A 15 -2.80 10.27 8.30
N PHE A 16 -3.54 9.56 9.16
CA PHE A 16 -4.82 8.95 8.78
C PHE A 16 -5.91 9.98 8.48
N ALA A 17 -5.98 11.08 9.23
CA ALA A 17 -6.92 12.15 8.92
C ALA A 17 -6.63 12.78 7.54
N ILE A 18 -5.35 12.97 7.21
CA ILE A 18 -4.94 13.47 5.89
C ILE A 18 -5.26 12.45 4.80
N GLU A 19 -4.91 11.18 4.98
CA GLU A 19 -5.15 10.12 4.00
C GLU A 19 -6.63 9.97 3.63
N GLN A 20 -7.52 10.03 4.64
CA GLN A 20 -8.97 9.93 4.47
C GLN A 20 -9.62 11.17 3.83
N THR A 21 -8.86 12.23 3.53
CA THR A 21 -9.43 13.41 2.86
C THR A 21 -9.71 13.11 1.39
N ASN A 22 -10.90 13.48 0.88
CA ASN A 22 -11.29 13.23 -0.52
C ASN A 22 -10.22 13.66 -1.54
N SER A 23 -9.55 14.80 -1.32
CA SER A 23 -8.51 15.30 -2.23
C SER A 23 -7.27 14.40 -2.26
N VAL A 24 -6.81 13.90 -1.10
CA VAL A 24 -5.67 12.98 -1.01
C VAL A 24 -6.06 11.63 -1.59
N HIS A 25 -7.26 11.16 -1.27
CA HIS A 25 -7.78 9.90 -1.79
C HIS A 25 -7.79 9.89 -3.33
N GLN A 26 -8.37 10.91 -3.96
CA GLN A 26 -8.48 10.97 -5.42
C GLN A 26 -7.15 11.28 -6.14
N THR A 27 -6.28 12.10 -5.55
CA THR A 27 -5.08 12.59 -6.24
C THR A 27 -3.85 11.73 -5.97
N ILE A 28 -3.82 11.02 -4.84
CA ILE A 28 -2.65 10.25 -4.39
C ILE A 28 -3.01 8.77 -4.26
N ILE A 29 -4.06 8.45 -3.51
CA ILE A 29 -4.35 7.05 -3.14
C ILE A 29 -4.84 6.24 -4.35
N ILE A 30 -5.80 6.76 -5.12
CA ILE A 30 -6.30 6.08 -6.32
C ILE A 30 -5.16 5.88 -7.34
N PRO A 31 -4.41 6.91 -7.79
CA PRO A 31 -3.32 6.69 -8.76
C PRO A 31 -2.23 5.74 -8.25
N PHE A 32 -1.90 5.78 -6.95
CA PHE A 32 -0.98 4.84 -6.35
C PHE A 32 -1.53 3.40 -6.42
N THR A 33 -2.81 3.22 -6.11
CA THR A 33 -3.49 1.92 -6.16
C THR A 33 -3.54 1.37 -7.59
N GLU A 34 -3.82 2.23 -8.57
CA GLU A 34 -3.77 1.88 -10.00
C GLU A 34 -2.36 1.44 -10.42
N MET A 35 -1.32 2.13 -9.94
CA MET A 35 0.07 1.72 -10.18
C MET A 35 0.36 0.33 -9.60
N ILE A 36 -0.10 0.04 -8.38
CA ILE A 36 0.06 -1.28 -7.77
C ILE A 36 -0.71 -2.35 -8.56
N ALA A 37 -1.92 -2.05 -9.03
CA ALA A 37 -2.69 -2.94 -9.90
C ALA A 37 -1.93 -3.26 -11.19
N HIS A 38 -1.41 -2.24 -11.86
CA HIS A 38 -0.61 -2.39 -13.08
C HIS A 38 0.66 -3.23 -12.85
N ILE A 39 1.39 -2.99 -11.76
CA ILE A 39 2.58 -3.78 -11.41
C ILE A 39 2.20 -5.24 -11.15
N SER A 40 1.12 -5.47 -10.40
CA SER A 40 0.64 -6.81 -10.06
C SER A 40 0.27 -7.60 -11.32
N VAL A 41 -0.45 -6.99 -12.27
CA VAL A 41 -0.78 -7.61 -13.56
C VAL A 41 0.47 -7.92 -14.37
N ARG A 42 1.45 -7.01 -14.43
CA ARG A 42 2.74 -7.30 -15.11
C ARG A 42 3.47 -8.49 -14.55
N LEU A 43 3.40 -8.71 -13.23
CA LEU A 43 4.01 -9.88 -12.59
C LEU A 43 3.21 -11.15 -12.86
N VAL A 44 1.87 -11.07 -12.82
CA VAL A 44 0.98 -12.20 -13.12
C VAL A 44 1.13 -12.66 -14.57
N MET A 45 1.23 -11.74 -15.52
CA MET A 45 1.44 -12.03 -16.95
C MET A 45 2.72 -12.81 -17.25
N LEU A 46 3.67 -12.92 -16.32
CA LEU A 46 4.84 -13.79 -16.48
C LEU A 46 4.47 -15.29 -16.42
N PHE A 47 3.28 -15.62 -15.90
CA PHE A 47 2.82 -16.98 -15.65
C PHE A 47 1.42 -17.28 -16.21
N ASP A 48 0.56 -16.26 -16.34
CA ASP A 48 -0.83 -16.39 -16.77
C ASP A 48 -1.16 -15.31 -17.82
N GLU A 49 -1.28 -15.74 -19.08
CA GLU A 49 -1.69 -14.87 -20.19
C GLU A 49 -3.22 -14.68 -20.15
N GLY A 50 -3.70 -13.43 -20.17
CA GLY A 50 -5.14 -13.13 -20.12
C GLY A 50 -5.55 -12.20 -18.98
N VAL A 51 -4.62 -11.83 -18.09
CA VAL A 51 -4.92 -10.92 -16.98
C VAL A 51 -4.70 -9.46 -17.41
N ILE A 52 -5.71 -8.62 -17.16
CA ILE A 52 -5.68 -7.19 -17.45
C ILE A 52 -5.93 -6.36 -16.19
N SER A 53 -5.43 -5.13 -16.19
CA SER A 53 -5.72 -4.12 -15.15
C SER A 53 -6.57 -2.99 -15.73
N GLN A 54 -7.69 -2.65 -15.10
CA GLN A 54 -8.50 -1.49 -15.44
C GLN A 54 -8.69 -0.60 -14.20
N GLY A 55 -7.90 0.47 -14.11
CA GLY A 55 -7.80 1.28 -12.90
C GLY A 55 -7.30 0.42 -11.74
N VAL A 56 -8.10 0.35 -10.66
CA VAL A 56 -7.79 -0.44 -9.45
C VAL A 56 -8.21 -1.92 -9.55
N ILE A 57 -8.77 -2.34 -10.69
CA ILE A 57 -9.32 -3.68 -10.88
C ILE A 57 -8.31 -4.55 -11.63
N LEU A 58 -8.08 -5.77 -11.13
CA LEU A 58 -7.40 -6.86 -11.80
C LEU A 58 -8.45 -7.85 -12.29
N GLN A 59 -8.41 -8.25 -13.56
CA GLN A 59 -9.42 -9.10 -14.16
C GLN A 59 -8.80 -10.17 -15.06
N GLN A 60 -9.30 -11.40 -14.94
CA GLN A 60 -9.04 -12.49 -15.88
C GLN A 60 -10.04 -12.41 -17.03
N VAL A 61 -9.55 -12.32 -18.27
CA VAL A 61 -10.40 -12.11 -19.45
C VAL A 61 -11.23 -13.36 -19.78
N ASP A 62 -10.65 -14.55 -19.62
CA ASP A 62 -11.29 -15.80 -20.03
C ASP A 62 -12.40 -16.24 -19.06
N THR A 63 -12.19 -16.07 -17.75
CA THR A 63 -13.16 -16.47 -16.72
C THR A 63 -14.08 -15.33 -16.29
N GLY A 64 -13.71 -14.09 -16.57
CA GLY A 64 -14.41 -12.89 -16.10
C GLY A 64 -14.21 -12.60 -14.61
N PHE A 65 -13.41 -13.40 -13.90
CA PHE A 65 -13.11 -13.17 -12.49
C PHE A 65 -12.34 -11.85 -12.31
N SER A 66 -12.72 -11.04 -11.32
CA SER A 66 -12.07 -9.76 -11.05
C SER A 66 -11.95 -9.44 -9.57
N VAL A 67 -10.88 -8.76 -9.22
CA VAL A 67 -10.58 -8.27 -7.87
C VAL A 67 -10.32 -6.77 -7.96
N SER A 68 -11.04 -5.99 -7.16
CA SER A 68 -10.81 -4.55 -7.01
C SER A 68 -9.97 -4.27 -5.77
N ILE A 69 -8.86 -3.56 -5.93
CA ILE A 69 -8.02 -3.13 -4.81
C ILE A 69 -8.65 -1.89 -4.18
N GLN A 70 -9.16 -2.03 -2.96
CA GLN A 70 -9.77 -0.95 -2.19
C GLN A 70 -8.79 -0.36 -1.16
N SER A 71 -9.17 0.77 -0.54
CA SER A 71 -8.50 1.26 0.67
C SER A 71 -8.38 0.15 1.73
N GLY A 72 -7.27 0.12 2.45
CA GLY A 72 -6.86 -0.95 3.35
C GLY A 72 -6.14 -2.11 2.63
N CYS A 73 -6.39 -2.28 1.33
CA CYS A 73 -5.82 -3.36 0.52
C CYS A 73 -4.67 -2.89 -0.40
N ASN A 74 -4.40 -1.60 -0.46
CA ASN A 74 -3.35 -1.01 -1.32
C ASN A 74 -2.00 -0.79 -0.59
N GLY A 75 -1.91 -1.12 0.69
CA GLY A 75 -0.66 -1.05 1.47
C GLY A 75 -0.39 0.31 2.14
N VAL A 76 -1.14 1.36 1.79
CA VAL A 76 -0.88 2.73 2.24
C VAL A 76 -0.98 2.84 3.76
N GLU A 77 -2.03 2.29 4.38
CA GLU A 77 -2.25 2.43 5.81
C GLU A 77 -1.13 1.77 6.62
N ALA A 78 -0.62 0.62 6.15
CA ALA A 78 0.51 -0.05 6.75
C ALA A 78 1.79 0.78 6.64
N VAL A 79 2.03 1.41 5.49
CA VAL A 79 3.14 2.36 5.29
C VAL A 79 3.02 3.57 6.21
N LEU A 80 1.82 4.14 6.38
CA LEU A 80 1.61 5.27 7.28
C LEU A 80 1.86 4.90 8.74
N VAL A 81 1.45 3.72 9.18
CA VAL A 81 1.77 3.18 10.53
C VAL A 81 3.28 3.04 10.71
N LEU A 82 3.98 2.48 9.72
CA LEU A 82 5.44 2.36 9.73
C LEU A 82 6.11 3.73 9.86
N ILE A 83 5.71 4.70 9.03
CA ILE A 83 6.25 6.06 9.05
C ILE A 83 6.02 6.71 10.41
N ALA A 84 4.80 6.62 10.96
CA ALA A 84 4.49 7.17 12.28
C ALA A 84 5.37 6.56 13.38
N ALA A 85 5.57 5.24 13.36
CA ALA A 85 6.42 4.54 14.33
C ALA A 85 7.89 4.99 14.23
N ILE A 86 8.43 5.09 13.02
CA ILE A 86 9.82 5.51 12.79
C ILE A 86 10.03 6.98 13.18
N LEU A 87 9.08 7.85 12.84
CA LEU A 87 9.14 9.27 13.19
C LEU A 87 9.05 9.48 14.70
N ALA A 88 8.19 8.73 15.40
CA ALA A 88 8.05 8.79 16.85
C ALA A 88 9.28 8.25 17.61
N PHE A 89 10.05 7.35 17.00
CA PHE A 89 11.22 6.75 17.63
C PHE A 89 12.39 7.76 17.73
N PRO A 90 13.09 7.86 18.89
CA PRO A 90 14.21 8.79 19.07
C PRO A 90 15.50 8.23 18.45
N SER A 91 15.62 8.29 17.12
CA SER A 91 16.83 7.91 16.39
C SER A 91 17.35 9.05 15.48
N PRO A 92 18.63 9.04 15.11
CA PRO A 92 19.17 9.96 14.10
C PRO A 92 18.42 9.86 12.76
N TRP A 93 18.21 11.00 12.09
CA TRP A 93 17.46 11.09 10.83
C TRP A 93 17.98 10.18 9.71
N LYS A 94 19.28 9.90 9.67
CA LYS A 94 19.87 8.96 8.70
C LYS A 94 19.22 7.58 8.80
N PHE A 95 19.06 7.06 10.02
CA PHE A 95 18.42 5.75 10.23
C PHE A 95 16.91 5.82 9.99
N LYS A 96 16.26 6.95 10.28
CA LYS A 96 14.84 7.14 9.97
C LYS A 96 14.56 7.06 8.48
N LEU A 97 15.33 7.79 7.66
CA LEU A 97 15.17 7.78 6.21
C LEU A 97 15.40 6.39 5.63
N TRP A 98 16.48 5.72 6.04
CA TRP A 98 16.73 4.34 5.61
C TRP A 98 15.62 3.38 6.05
N GLY A 99 15.13 3.48 7.29
CA GLY A 99 14.03 2.66 7.78
C GLY A 99 12.72 2.90 7.02
N ILE A 100 12.39 4.15 6.71
CA ILE A 100 11.19 4.50 5.92
C ILE A 100 11.31 3.93 4.51
N ILE A 101 12.43 4.14 3.83
CA ILE A 101 12.63 3.67 2.45
C ILE A 101 12.59 2.14 2.41
N THR A 102 13.39 1.47 3.23
CA THR A 102 13.46 0.00 3.22
C THR A 102 12.15 -0.64 3.67
N GLY A 103 11.51 -0.09 4.69
CA GLY A 103 10.22 -0.59 5.15
C GLY A 103 9.09 -0.31 4.16
N PHE A 104 9.09 0.82 3.45
CA PHE A 104 8.15 1.10 2.35
C PHE A 104 8.22 -0.01 1.30
N PHE A 105 9.41 -0.30 0.76
CA PHE A 105 9.57 -1.36 -0.23
C PHE A 105 9.22 -2.74 0.32
N ALA A 106 9.54 -3.03 1.59
CA ALA A 106 9.18 -4.30 2.21
C ALA A 106 7.65 -4.47 2.31
N VAL A 107 6.92 -3.44 2.73
CA VAL A 107 5.46 -3.46 2.82
C VAL A 107 4.84 -3.60 1.43
N GLU A 108 5.30 -2.84 0.43
CA GLU A 108 4.75 -2.91 -0.93
C GLU A 108 5.00 -4.26 -1.61
N LEU A 109 6.18 -4.86 -1.43
CA LEU A 109 6.46 -6.19 -1.97
C LEU A 109 5.54 -7.24 -1.37
N LEU A 110 5.34 -7.22 -0.05
CA LEU A 110 4.41 -8.13 0.61
C LEU A 110 2.96 -7.88 0.19
N ASN A 111 2.59 -6.61 -0.02
CA ASN A 111 1.27 -6.23 -0.51
C ASN A 111 0.99 -6.77 -1.91
N ILE A 112 1.95 -6.65 -2.84
CA ILE A 112 1.84 -7.23 -4.19
C ILE A 112 1.64 -8.75 -4.11
N VAL A 113 2.44 -9.44 -3.29
CA VAL A 113 2.28 -10.90 -3.08
C VAL A 113 0.87 -11.22 -2.57
N ARG A 114 0.35 -10.44 -1.63
CA ARG A 114 -1.01 -10.60 -1.10
C ARG A 114 -2.07 -10.44 -2.20
N ILE A 115 -1.99 -9.37 -3.00
CA ILE A 115 -2.95 -9.08 -4.07
C ILE A 115 -2.99 -10.23 -5.08
N ILE A 116 -1.81 -10.66 -5.54
CA ILE A 116 -1.69 -11.77 -6.50
C ILE A 116 -2.23 -13.07 -5.90
N SER A 117 -1.92 -13.34 -4.63
CA SER A 117 -2.42 -14.54 -3.94
C SER A 117 -3.94 -14.55 -3.86
N LEU A 118 -4.56 -13.41 -3.48
CA LEU A 118 -6.01 -13.29 -3.42
C LEU A 118 -6.66 -13.44 -4.79
N PHE A 119 -6.01 -12.92 -5.84
CA PHE A 119 -6.48 -13.09 -7.22
C PHE A 119 -6.53 -14.56 -7.65
N TYR A 120 -5.51 -15.37 -7.29
CA TYR A 120 -5.51 -16.80 -7.63
C TYR A 120 -6.37 -17.67 -6.71
N LEU A 121 -6.71 -17.19 -5.51
CA LEU A 121 -7.53 -17.93 -4.55
C LEU A 121 -9.04 -17.73 -4.74
N GLY A 122 -9.46 -16.72 -5.50
CA GLY A 122 -10.87 -16.47 -5.83
C GLY A 122 -11.27 -17.15 -7.13
#